data_AF-A0A7V3P905-F1
#
_entry.id   AF-A0A7V3P905-F1
#
_cell.length_a   1.000
_cell.length_b   1.000
_cell.length_c   1.000
_cell.angle_alpha   90.00
_cell.angle_beta   90.00
_cell.angle_gamma   90.00
#
_symmetry.space_group_name_H-M   'P 1'
#
loop_
_entity.id
_entity.type
_entity.pdbx_description
1 polymer ?
#
loop_
_entity_poly.entity_id
_entity_poly.type
_entity_poly.pdbx_seq_one_letter_code
_entity_poly.pdbx_strand_id
1 'polypeptide(L)'
;MMKARVLVVLAVAAFVVLLTPVGSGLLLAQDPPQSPIAALVSQLEQQSGGAVRVAQHSETGKVRFVGADPRHPLPRAVGVTRASTPEQAARGFLASYGASFGLRDQASELAVSKQRSISDGRSVVRFQQRYRGIPVLAGEMNVQLDADKNVLSANGEILPDLSLDTTAKVSPEQAQQVALQAVAEAYQLKPEDLTTTTPELWVYNPALLGGPGPRLNTLVWRMDVTTKKVAPVRELVLVDARLGQVTLQFNQVDTARYRLTYTANNSTTLDFFELCNELGGCTTIDPHAVKAHEYAGSTYDMYWTEYGRDSINGAGMTIKSTVHYDSGYANAFWDGKQMVYGDAYAFPLEADVVAHELTHGVTQYESGLFYYYQSGAINEAFSDLWG
;
A
#
# COMPACT_ATOMS: atom_id res chain seq x y z
N MET A 1 -30.59 30.70 -51.62
CA MET A 1 -30.03 29.35 -51.89
C MET A 1 -30.62 28.39 -50.86
N MET A 2 -31.80 27.82 -51.10
CA MET A 2 -32.08 26.50 -51.73
C MET A 2 -31.67 25.28 -50.88
N LYS A 3 -32.71 24.61 -50.31
CA LYS A 3 -32.94 23.17 -50.00
C LYS A 3 -31.86 22.39 -49.20
N ALA A 4 -32.16 21.43 -48.30
CA ALA A 4 -33.26 20.47 -48.25
C ALA A 4 -33.50 19.94 -46.81
N ARG A 5 -34.74 19.54 -46.52
CA ARG A 5 -35.14 18.72 -45.37
C ARG A 5 -35.27 17.26 -45.83
N VAL A 6 -34.72 16.32 -45.06
CA VAL A 6 -34.92 14.88 -45.24
C VAL A 6 -36.00 14.42 -44.26
N LEU A 7 -37.01 13.73 -44.78
CA LEU A 7 -38.12 13.11 -44.07
C LEU A 7 -37.83 11.60 -43.99
N VAL A 8 -37.84 11.01 -42.79
CA VAL A 8 -37.83 9.56 -42.60
C VAL A 8 -39.12 9.16 -41.91
N VAL A 9 -39.87 8.28 -42.56
CA VAL A 9 -41.15 7.71 -42.13
C VAL A 9 -40.87 6.45 -41.31
N LEU A 10 -41.43 6.34 -40.10
CA LEU A 10 -41.45 5.10 -39.33
C LEU A 10 -42.87 4.52 -39.32
N ALA A 11 -43.00 3.29 -39.83
CA ALA A 11 -44.21 2.50 -39.82
C ALA A 11 -44.39 1.82 -38.45
N VAL A 12 -45.60 1.91 -37.88
CA VAL A 12 -45.99 1.21 -36.65
C VAL A 12 -46.78 -0.04 -37.03
N ALA A 13 -46.28 -1.21 -36.67
CA ALA A 13 -46.99 -2.49 -36.80
C ALA A 13 -47.62 -2.87 -35.45
N ALA A 14 -48.93 -3.05 -35.42
CA ALA A 14 -49.66 -3.55 -34.26
C ALA A 14 -49.69 -5.09 -34.29
N PHE A 15 -49.22 -5.73 -33.22
CA PHE A 15 -49.37 -7.18 -33.00
C PHE A 15 -50.38 -7.42 -31.88
N VAL A 16 -51.46 -8.13 -32.21
CA VAL A 16 -52.45 -8.62 -31.24
C VAL A 16 -51.96 -9.95 -30.69
N VAL A 17 -51.79 -10.05 -29.36
CA VAL A 17 -51.44 -11.30 -28.67
C VAL A 17 -52.70 -11.89 -28.04
N LEU A 18 -53.07 -13.09 -28.50
CA LEU A 18 -54.10 -13.94 -27.89
C LEU A 18 -53.53 -14.61 -26.64
N LEU A 19 -54.16 -14.39 -25.49
CA LEU A 19 -53.86 -15.05 -24.23
C LEU A 19 -54.63 -16.37 -24.11
N THR A 20 -53.91 -17.49 -23.97
CA THR A 20 -54.46 -18.76 -23.47
C THR A 20 -54.04 -18.95 -22.00
N PRO A 21 -54.90 -19.49 -21.13
CA PRO A 21 -54.56 -19.68 -19.72
C PRO A 21 -53.75 -20.97 -19.56
N VAL A 22 -52.51 -20.86 -19.08
CA VAL A 22 -51.69 -22.00 -18.63
C VAL A 22 -51.88 -22.14 -17.12
N GLY A 23 -52.23 -23.36 -16.69
CA GLY A 23 -52.55 -23.70 -15.30
C GLY A 23 -51.41 -23.45 -14.32
N SER A 24 -51.78 -23.00 -13.12
CA SER A 24 -50.89 -22.70 -12.01
C SER A 24 -50.32 -23.98 -11.38
N GLY A 25 -49.16 -24.44 -11.87
CA GLY A 25 -48.26 -25.26 -11.08
C GLY A 25 -47.42 -24.35 -10.19
N LEU A 26 -47.51 -24.51 -8.86
CA LEU A 26 -46.54 -23.90 -7.94
C LEU A 26 -45.16 -24.51 -8.21
N LEU A 27 -44.34 -23.79 -8.98
CA LEU A 27 -42.89 -23.95 -8.92
C LEU A 27 -42.43 -23.33 -7.59
N LEU A 28 -42.04 -24.18 -6.64
CA LEU A 28 -41.22 -23.73 -5.52
C LEU A 28 -39.92 -23.17 -6.12
N ALA A 29 -39.76 -21.85 -6.07
CA ALA A 29 -38.50 -21.20 -6.41
C ALA A 29 -37.42 -21.82 -5.50
N GLN A 30 -36.43 -22.48 -6.11
CA GLN A 30 -35.22 -22.84 -5.37
C GLN A 30 -34.57 -21.55 -4.90
N ASP A 31 -34.21 -21.50 -3.62
CA ASP A 31 -33.44 -20.38 -3.09
C ASP A 31 -32.22 -20.13 -3.98
N PRO A 32 -31.89 -18.85 -4.26
CA PRO A 32 -30.72 -18.53 -5.06
C PRO A 32 -29.48 -19.21 -4.45
N PRO A 33 -28.54 -19.69 -5.28
CA PRO A 33 -27.35 -20.37 -4.79
C PRO A 33 -26.63 -19.45 -3.79
N GLN A 34 -26.42 -19.96 -2.57
CA GLN A 34 -25.70 -19.22 -1.53
C GLN A 34 -24.32 -18.82 -2.04
N SER A 35 -23.90 -17.58 -1.74
CA SER A 35 -22.54 -17.14 -1.99
C SER A 35 -21.54 -18.14 -1.38
N PRO A 36 -20.40 -18.45 -2.04
CA PRO A 36 -19.39 -19.36 -1.51
C PRO A 36 -18.95 -19.05 -0.07
N ILE A 37 -18.97 -17.77 0.32
CA ILE A 37 -18.67 -17.35 1.70
C ILE A 37 -19.79 -17.69 2.66
N ALA A 38 -21.05 -17.47 2.28
CA ALA A 38 -22.18 -17.83 3.12
C ALA A 38 -22.18 -19.34 3.40
N ALA A 39 -21.89 -20.14 2.38
CA ALA A 39 -21.73 -21.59 2.53
C ALA A 39 -20.56 -21.95 3.48
N LEU A 40 -19.41 -21.29 3.34
CA LEU A 40 -18.27 -21.49 4.23
C LEU A 40 -18.58 -21.11 5.69
N VAL A 41 -19.24 -19.96 5.91
CA VAL A 41 -19.65 -19.51 7.24
C VAL A 41 -20.57 -20.55 7.87
N SER A 42 -21.63 -20.96 7.17
CA SER A 42 -22.57 -21.97 7.69
C SER A 42 -21.88 -23.30 7.99
N GLN A 43 -20.94 -23.75 7.15
CA GLN A 43 -20.17 -24.96 7.40
C GLN A 43 -19.31 -24.85 8.67
N LEU A 44 -18.61 -23.72 8.84
CA LEU A 44 -17.73 -23.49 9.98
C LEU A 44 -18.52 -23.34 11.29
N GLU A 45 -19.67 -22.65 11.26
CA GLU A 45 -20.58 -22.51 12.41
C GLU A 45 -21.16 -23.85 12.85
N GLN A 46 -21.52 -24.72 11.90
CA GLN A 46 -21.97 -26.08 12.20
C GLN A 46 -20.88 -26.92 12.88
N GLN A 47 -19.62 -26.71 12.53
CA GLN A 47 -18.49 -27.45 13.12
C GLN A 47 -18.07 -26.92 14.48
N SER A 48 -18.02 -25.59 14.66
CA SER A 48 -17.70 -24.98 15.95
C SER A 48 -18.83 -25.14 16.97
N GLY A 49 -20.09 -25.17 16.51
CA GLY A 49 -21.26 -25.03 17.36
C GLY A 49 -21.46 -23.59 17.87
N GLY A 50 -20.81 -22.60 17.24
CA GLY A 50 -20.87 -21.19 17.63
C GLY A 50 -20.61 -20.24 16.47
N ALA A 51 -20.78 -18.94 16.70
CA ALA A 51 -20.63 -17.93 15.65
C ALA A 51 -19.21 -17.90 15.06
N VAL A 52 -19.12 -17.74 13.74
CA VAL A 52 -17.86 -17.62 13.00
C VAL A 52 -17.86 -16.35 12.16
N ARG A 53 -16.75 -15.60 12.22
CA ARG A 53 -16.51 -14.43 11.39
C ARG A 53 -15.61 -14.79 10.23
N VAL A 54 -16.02 -14.45 9.02
CA VAL A 54 -15.21 -14.60 7.79
C VAL A 54 -15.11 -13.24 7.10
N ALA A 55 -13.91 -12.89 6.63
CA ALA A 55 -13.71 -11.71 5.78
C ALA A 55 -12.98 -12.10 4.49
N GLN A 56 -13.26 -11.35 3.42
CA GLN A 56 -12.63 -11.53 2.11
C GLN A 56 -11.66 -10.40 1.79
N HIS A 57 -10.68 -10.70 0.97
CA HIS A 57 -9.85 -9.72 0.30
C HIS A 57 -10.64 -9.09 -0.86
N SER A 58 -10.70 -7.76 -0.91
CA SER A 58 -11.49 -7.02 -1.90
C SER A 58 -11.01 -7.26 -3.33
N GLU A 59 -9.71 -7.47 -3.53
CA GLU A 59 -9.15 -7.64 -4.87
C GLU A 59 -9.08 -9.09 -5.36
N THR A 60 -8.81 -10.06 -4.48
CA THR A 60 -8.63 -11.46 -4.89
C THR A 60 -9.92 -12.27 -4.74
N GLY A 61 -10.90 -11.75 -3.99
CA GLY A 61 -12.13 -12.45 -3.63
C GLY A 61 -11.93 -13.66 -2.71
N LYS A 62 -10.69 -13.94 -2.27
CA LYS A 62 -10.37 -15.04 -1.37
C LYS A 62 -10.60 -14.66 0.08
N VAL A 63 -10.75 -15.66 0.94
CA VAL A 63 -10.83 -15.46 2.39
C VAL A 63 -9.50 -14.93 2.88
N ARG A 64 -9.53 -13.86 3.69
CA ARG A 64 -8.35 -13.30 4.37
C ARG A 64 -8.40 -13.46 5.89
N PHE A 65 -9.58 -13.77 6.43
CA PHE A 65 -9.78 -13.96 7.86
C PHE A 65 -10.90 -14.97 8.11
N VAL A 66 -10.67 -15.86 9.06
CA VAL A 66 -11.64 -16.72 9.74
C VAL A 66 -11.37 -16.61 11.24
N GLY A 67 -12.40 -16.39 12.04
CA GLY A 67 -12.30 -16.38 13.50
C GLY A 67 -13.54 -16.99 14.14
N ALA A 68 -13.35 -17.87 15.12
CA ALA A 68 -14.41 -18.48 15.90
C ALA A 68 -14.53 -17.83 17.29
N ASP A 69 -15.71 -17.95 17.93
CA ASP A 69 -15.83 -17.64 19.36
C ASP A 69 -14.82 -18.51 20.14
N PRO A 70 -13.94 -17.94 20.99
CA PRO A 70 -12.96 -18.71 21.75
C PRO A 70 -13.56 -19.81 22.65
N ARG A 71 -14.86 -19.73 22.99
CA ARG A 71 -15.60 -20.78 23.71
C ARG A 71 -16.08 -21.91 22.82
N HIS A 72 -16.12 -21.70 21.51
CA HIS A 72 -16.52 -22.64 20.47
C HIS A 72 -15.48 -22.61 19.34
N PRO A 73 -14.22 -23.01 19.59
CA PRO A 73 -13.18 -22.99 18.56
C PRO A 73 -13.51 -23.98 17.45
N LEU A 74 -12.93 -23.76 16.26
CA LEU A 74 -13.05 -24.71 15.16
C LEU A 74 -12.32 -26.00 15.52
N PRO A 75 -12.98 -27.16 15.48
CA PRO A 75 -12.37 -28.41 15.91
C PRO A 75 -11.14 -28.73 15.07
N ARG A 76 -10.13 -29.32 15.71
CA ARG A 76 -8.93 -29.82 15.02
C ARG A 76 -9.31 -30.77 13.87
N ALA A 77 -8.55 -30.70 12.77
CA ALA A 77 -8.79 -31.52 11.59
C ALA A 77 -8.67 -33.03 11.89
N VAL A 78 -9.31 -33.85 11.07
CA VAL A 78 -9.21 -35.33 11.17
C VAL A 78 -7.74 -35.75 11.10
N GLY A 79 -7.31 -36.61 12.04
CA GLY A 79 -5.92 -37.06 12.17
C GLY A 79 -5.03 -36.17 13.05
N VAL A 80 -5.50 -34.98 13.45
CA VAL A 80 -4.82 -34.13 14.43
C VAL A 80 -5.25 -34.52 15.85
N THR A 81 -4.29 -34.64 16.76
CA THR A 81 -4.52 -34.98 18.17
C THR A 81 -4.02 -33.87 19.10
N ARG A 82 -4.34 -33.92 20.39
CA ARG A 82 -3.78 -33.00 21.40
C ARG A 82 -2.26 -33.06 21.50
N ALA A 83 -1.66 -34.19 21.14
CA ALA A 83 -0.21 -34.40 21.13
C ALA A 83 0.46 -33.92 19.82
N SER A 84 -0.33 -33.59 18.79
CA SER A 84 0.21 -33.04 17.54
C SER A 84 0.87 -31.69 17.76
N THR A 85 1.88 -31.39 16.97
CA THR A 85 2.54 -30.08 17.02
C THR A 85 1.58 -28.98 16.55
N PRO A 86 1.76 -27.72 16.98
CA PRO A 86 1.02 -26.59 16.43
C PRO A 86 1.07 -26.52 14.90
N GLU A 87 2.23 -26.76 14.30
CA GLU A 87 2.36 -26.79 12.84
C GLU A 87 1.46 -27.87 12.22
N GLN A 88 1.47 -29.10 12.73
CA GLN A 88 0.62 -30.18 12.21
C GLN A 88 -0.87 -29.82 12.28
N ALA A 89 -1.30 -29.21 13.38
CA ALA A 89 -2.68 -28.76 13.54
C ALA A 89 -3.05 -27.63 12.56
N ALA A 90 -2.19 -26.63 12.43
CA ALA A 90 -2.38 -25.54 11.49
C ALA A 90 -2.42 -26.02 10.03
N ARG A 91 -1.52 -26.94 9.65
CA ARG A 91 -1.52 -27.56 8.33
C ARG A 91 -2.75 -28.42 8.09
N GLY A 92 -3.27 -29.12 9.11
CA GLY A 92 -4.52 -29.87 9.02
C GLY A 92 -5.73 -28.96 8.70
N PHE A 93 -5.80 -27.80 9.34
CA PHE A 93 -6.79 -26.77 9.00
C PHE A 93 -6.63 -26.27 7.56
N LEU A 94 -5.40 -25.92 7.16
CA LEU A 94 -5.11 -25.41 5.81
C LEU A 94 -5.28 -26.47 4.71
N ALA A 95 -5.14 -27.76 5.03
CA ALA A 95 -5.47 -28.83 4.11
C ALA A 95 -6.99 -28.92 3.85
N SER A 96 -7.81 -28.56 4.83
CA SER A 96 -9.27 -28.59 4.73
C SER A 96 -9.84 -27.31 4.10
N TYR A 97 -9.26 -26.15 4.44
CA TYR A 97 -9.83 -24.84 4.12
C TYR A 97 -8.91 -23.92 3.30
N GLY A 98 -7.68 -24.35 3.00
CA GLY A 98 -6.69 -23.53 2.31
C GLY A 98 -7.14 -23.04 0.93
N ALA A 99 -7.97 -23.82 0.22
CA ALA A 99 -8.56 -23.42 -1.07
C ALA A 99 -9.40 -22.15 -0.97
N SER A 100 -10.10 -21.95 0.16
CA SER A 100 -10.87 -20.73 0.41
C SER A 100 -9.98 -19.50 0.57
N PHE A 101 -8.77 -19.68 1.10
CA PHE A 101 -7.73 -18.65 1.20
C PHE A 101 -6.97 -18.45 -0.13
N GLY A 102 -7.12 -19.34 -1.11
CA GLY A 102 -6.45 -19.25 -2.41
C GLY A 102 -5.24 -20.18 -2.59
N LEU A 103 -5.00 -21.09 -1.63
CA LEU A 103 -3.98 -22.13 -1.75
C LEU A 103 -4.47 -23.27 -2.63
N ARG A 104 -3.60 -23.83 -3.46
CA ARG A 104 -3.82 -25.10 -4.18
C ARG A 104 -3.35 -26.27 -3.33
N ASP A 105 -2.20 -26.12 -2.68
CA ASP A 105 -1.63 -27.10 -1.76
C ASP A 105 -0.76 -26.41 -0.70
N GLN A 106 -1.24 -26.42 0.55
CA GLN A 106 -0.52 -25.84 1.67
C GLN A 106 0.87 -26.48 1.90
N ALA A 107 1.07 -27.75 1.54
CA ALA A 107 2.32 -28.43 1.81
C ALA A 107 3.46 -27.91 0.92
N SER A 108 3.18 -27.65 -0.35
CA SER A 108 4.16 -27.12 -1.31
C SER A 108 4.21 -25.59 -1.35
N GLU A 109 3.12 -24.91 -1.02
CA GLU A 109 3.04 -23.44 -1.13
C GLU A 109 3.34 -22.69 0.18
N LEU A 110 3.41 -23.37 1.33
CA LEU A 110 3.67 -22.72 2.63
C LEU A 110 4.88 -23.30 3.36
N ALA A 111 5.82 -22.42 3.68
CA ALA A 111 6.91 -22.69 4.61
C ALA A 111 6.63 -22.03 5.96
N VAL A 112 6.85 -22.73 7.07
CA VAL A 112 6.78 -22.11 8.41
C VAL A 112 7.88 -21.06 8.53
N SER A 113 7.50 -19.81 8.81
CA SER A 113 8.45 -18.72 9.06
C SER A 113 8.64 -18.48 10.55
N LYS A 114 7.59 -18.71 11.37
CA LYS A 114 7.66 -18.55 12.83
C LYS A 114 6.61 -19.39 13.53
N GLN A 115 6.99 -19.95 14.68
CA GLN A 115 6.04 -20.58 15.60
C GLN A 115 6.25 -19.99 17.00
N ARG A 116 5.16 -19.61 17.67
CA ARG A 116 5.20 -19.01 19.00
C ARG A 116 4.16 -19.67 19.91
N SER A 117 4.58 -20.08 21.10
CA SER A 117 3.67 -20.42 22.20
C SER A 117 3.26 -19.15 22.95
N ILE A 118 1.99 -19.06 23.31
CA ILE A 118 1.38 -17.97 24.09
C ILE A 118 0.98 -18.54 25.46
N SER A 119 0.60 -17.68 26.42
CA SER A 119 0.01 -18.12 27.69
C SER A 119 -1.15 -19.09 27.46
N ASP A 120 -1.39 -19.95 28.47
CA ASP A 120 -2.54 -20.85 28.53
C ASP A 120 -2.54 -21.96 27.47
N GLY A 121 -1.34 -22.32 26.97
CA GLY A 121 -1.16 -23.41 26.01
C GLY A 121 -1.52 -23.07 24.56
N ARG A 122 -1.93 -21.81 24.30
CA ARG A 122 -2.19 -21.31 22.95
C ARG A 122 -0.92 -21.24 22.12
N SER A 123 -1.07 -21.25 20.80
CA SER A 123 0.06 -21.11 19.88
C SER A 123 -0.33 -20.40 18.60
N VAL A 124 0.66 -19.81 17.94
CA VAL A 124 0.51 -19.17 16.63
C VAL A 124 1.57 -19.74 15.70
N VAL A 125 1.13 -20.18 14.52
CA VAL A 125 2.00 -20.63 13.44
C VAL A 125 1.86 -19.64 12.29
N ARG A 126 2.97 -19.01 11.91
CA ARG A 126 3.08 -18.12 10.75
C ARG A 126 3.78 -18.85 9.62
N PHE A 127 3.19 -18.74 8.44
CA PHE A 127 3.68 -19.31 7.20
C PHE A 127 3.97 -18.18 6.22
N GLN A 128 5.04 -18.37 5.45
CA GLN A 128 5.39 -17.59 4.27
C GLN A 128 4.94 -18.36 3.03
N GLN A 129 4.14 -17.74 2.17
CA GLN A 129 3.79 -18.29 0.87
C GLN A 129 5.03 -18.34 -0.03
N ARG A 130 5.19 -19.46 -0.74
CA ARG A 130 6.25 -19.69 -1.72
C ARG A 130 5.67 -20.20 -3.03
N TYR A 131 6.26 -19.76 -4.12
CA TYR A 131 6.00 -20.26 -5.47
C TYR A 131 7.30 -20.84 -6.04
N ARG A 132 7.34 -22.16 -6.22
CA ARG A 132 8.55 -22.89 -6.68
C ARG A 132 9.79 -22.56 -5.83
N GLY A 133 9.60 -22.44 -4.52
CA GLY A 133 10.66 -22.10 -3.56
C GLY A 133 10.92 -20.61 -3.37
N ILE A 134 10.40 -19.75 -4.25
CA ILE A 134 10.56 -18.29 -4.18
C ILE A 134 9.49 -17.68 -3.27
N PRO A 135 9.84 -16.88 -2.26
CA PRO A 135 8.86 -16.26 -1.37
C PRO A 135 7.99 -15.23 -2.10
N VAL A 136 6.72 -15.13 -1.70
CA VAL A 136 5.77 -14.13 -2.20
C VAL A 136 5.72 -12.97 -1.21
N LEU A 137 6.02 -11.75 -1.67
CA LEU A 137 6.00 -10.57 -0.81
C LEU A 137 4.56 -10.32 -0.31
N ALA A 138 4.42 -10.07 1.00
CA ALA A 138 3.15 -9.99 1.72
C ALA A 138 2.29 -11.27 1.70
N GLY A 139 2.72 -12.32 0.98
CA GLY A 139 2.08 -13.62 0.92
C GLY A 139 2.30 -14.39 2.22
N GLU A 140 1.39 -14.27 3.18
CA GLU A 140 1.55 -14.88 4.51
C GLU A 140 0.25 -15.47 5.04
N MET A 141 0.38 -16.49 5.89
CA MET A 141 -0.75 -17.10 6.59
C MET A 141 -0.42 -17.29 8.07
N ASN A 142 -1.34 -16.91 8.95
CA ASN A 142 -1.24 -17.09 10.38
C ASN A 142 -2.39 -17.97 10.87
N VAL A 143 -2.09 -18.97 11.68
CA VAL A 143 -3.10 -19.82 12.33
C VAL A 143 -2.88 -19.79 13.84
N GLN A 144 -3.92 -19.41 14.58
CA GLN A 144 -3.93 -19.39 16.04
C GLN A 144 -4.69 -20.59 16.57
N LEU A 145 -4.09 -21.27 17.54
CA LEU A 145 -4.58 -22.52 18.10
C LEU A 145 -4.74 -22.41 19.61
N ASP A 146 -5.73 -23.12 20.16
CA ASP A 146 -5.88 -23.33 21.60
C ASP A 146 -4.93 -24.42 22.14
N ALA A 147 -5.00 -24.68 23.45
CA ALA A 147 -4.24 -25.74 24.11
C ALA A 147 -4.50 -27.14 23.50
N ASP A 148 -5.74 -27.37 23.07
CA ASP A 148 -6.27 -28.62 22.52
C ASP A 148 -6.03 -28.80 21.01
N LYS A 149 -5.33 -27.85 20.38
CA LYS A 149 -5.01 -27.79 18.94
C LYS A 149 -6.24 -27.52 18.05
N ASN A 150 -7.31 -26.99 18.61
CA ASN A 150 -8.42 -26.42 17.85
C ASN A 150 -8.03 -25.04 17.31
N VAL A 151 -8.66 -24.61 16.22
CA VAL A 151 -8.36 -23.35 15.55
C VAL A 151 -9.25 -22.24 16.11
N LEU A 152 -8.61 -21.21 16.65
CA LEU A 152 -9.29 -20.00 17.13
C LEU A 152 -9.47 -19.01 15.98
N SER A 153 -8.42 -18.80 15.19
CA SER A 153 -8.46 -17.92 14.03
C SER A 153 -7.41 -18.31 13.00
N ALA A 154 -7.68 -17.94 11.76
CA ALA A 154 -6.79 -18.10 10.63
C ALA A 154 -6.86 -16.83 9.77
N ASN A 155 -5.73 -16.16 9.54
CA ASN A 155 -5.70 -14.89 8.83
C ASN A 155 -4.44 -14.75 7.98
N GLY A 156 -4.58 -14.19 6.80
CA GLY A 156 -3.48 -14.10 5.86
C GLY A 156 -3.88 -13.49 4.52
N GLU A 157 -2.86 -13.05 3.81
CA GLU A 157 -2.97 -12.59 2.43
C GLU A 157 -2.24 -13.60 1.56
N ILE A 158 -2.98 -14.36 0.76
CA ILE A 158 -2.42 -15.35 -0.15
C ILE A 158 -2.69 -14.87 -1.57
N LEU A 159 -1.67 -14.92 -2.42
CA LEU A 159 -1.79 -14.63 -3.84
C LEU A 159 -2.28 -15.89 -4.56
N PRO A 160 -3.55 -15.98 -4.97
CA PRO A 160 -4.06 -17.18 -5.62
C PRO A 160 -3.56 -17.28 -7.05
N ASP A 161 -3.70 -18.48 -7.60
CA ASP A 161 -3.58 -18.76 -9.02
C ASP A 161 -2.27 -18.34 -9.70
N LEU A 162 -1.18 -18.37 -8.92
CA LEU A 162 0.15 -18.02 -9.38
C LEU A 162 0.59 -18.85 -10.60
N SER A 163 0.97 -18.12 -11.64
CA SER A 163 1.58 -18.61 -12.88
C SER A 163 2.60 -17.58 -13.35
N LEU A 164 3.88 -17.90 -13.22
CA LEU A 164 4.99 -16.98 -13.48
C LEU A 164 6.24 -17.76 -13.92
N ASP A 165 6.98 -17.19 -14.88
CA ASP A 165 8.34 -17.64 -15.19
C ASP A 165 9.29 -17.16 -14.09
N THR A 166 9.95 -18.10 -13.42
CA THR A 166 10.84 -17.87 -12.28
C THR A 166 12.31 -17.69 -12.70
N THR A 167 12.57 -17.50 -13.98
CA THR A 167 13.92 -17.29 -14.52
C THR A 167 14.25 -15.80 -14.58
N ALA A 168 15.20 -15.35 -13.76
CA ALA A 168 15.71 -13.98 -13.84
C ALA A 168 16.55 -13.79 -15.11
N LYS A 169 16.33 -12.67 -15.81
CA LYS A 169 17.15 -12.22 -16.95
C LYS A 169 18.12 -11.11 -16.59
N VAL A 170 17.80 -10.36 -15.54
CA VAL A 170 18.65 -9.33 -14.94
C VAL A 170 19.48 -9.99 -13.85
N SER A 171 20.79 -9.78 -13.87
CA SER A 171 21.68 -10.31 -12.84
C SER A 171 21.46 -9.58 -11.49
N PRO A 172 21.76 -10.22 -10.34
CA PRO A 172 21.67 -9.54 -9.06
C PRO A 172 22.56 -8.29 -8.99
N GLU A 173 23.74 -8.30 -9.62
CA GLU A 173 24.65 -7.15 -9.67
C GLU A 173 24.03 -5.99 -10.48
N GLN A 174 23.39 -6.28 -11.61
CA GLN A 174 22.67 -5.28 -12.39
C GLN A 174 21.52 -4.67 -11.57
N ALA A 175 20.77 -5.51 -10.84
CA ALA A 175 19.70 -5.04 -9.97
C ALA A 175 20.21 -4.15 -8.83
N GLN A 176 21.38 -4.47 -8.24
CA GLN A 176 22.02 -3.61 -7.24
C GLN A 176 22.38 -2.23 -7.80
N GLN A 177 22.94 -2.16 -9.01
CA GLN A 177 23.27 -0.86 -9.62
C GLN A 177 22.02 -0.02 -9.85
N VAL A 178 20.93 -0.64 -10.34
CA VAL A 178 19.63 0.04 -10.50
C VAL A 178 19.10 0.55 -9.17
N ALA A 179 19.14 -0.27 -8.11
CA ALA A 179 18.65 0.11 -6.79
C ALA A 179 19.48 1.25 -6.17
N LEU A 180 20.82 1.17 -6.25
CA LEU A 180 21.71 2.22 -5.75
C LEU A 180 21.48 3.54 -6.48
N GLN A 181 21.32 3.52 -7.80
CA GLN A 181 21.06 4.72 -8.60
C GLN A 181 19.71 5.34 -8.24
N ALA A 182 18.64 4.53 -8.13
CA ALA A 182 17.31 5.03 -7.81
C ALA A 182 17.26 5.70 -6.42
N VAL A 183 17.92 5.12 -5.42
CA VAL A 183 18.00 5.70 -4.07
C VAL A 183 18.93 6.92 -4.04
N ALA A 184 20.05 6.90 -4.76
CA ALA A 184 20.93 8.06 -4.90
C ALA A 184 20.18 9.27 -5.47
N GLU A 185 19.38 9.07 -6.52
CA GLU A 185 18.55 10.12 -7.12
C GLU A 185 17.47 10.63 -6.16
N ALA A 186 16.76 9.73 -5.48
CA ALA A 186 15.69 10.09 -4.54
C ALA A 186 16.19 10.98 -3.38
N TYR A 187 17.42 10.74 -2.91
CA TYR A 187 18.01 11.44 -1.77
C TYR A 187 19.10 12.45 -2.13
N GLN A 188 19.36 12.69 -3.42
CA GLN A 188 20.48 13.53 -3.90
C GLN A 188 21.85 13.12 -3.33
N LEU A 189 22.04 11.82 -3.14
CA LEU A 189 23.29 11.22 -2.68
C LEU A 189 24.10 10.69 -3.87
N LYS A 190 25.33 10.27 -3.61
CA LYS A 190 26.11 9.54 -4.60
C LYS A 190 25.95 8.03 -4.41
N PRO A 191 25.86 7.22 -5.49
CA PRO A 191 25.77 5.76 -5.36
C PRO A 191 26.90 5.15 -4.51
N GLU A 192 28.10 5.73 -4.53
CA GLU A 192 29.23 5.29 -3.71
C GLU A 192 29.04 5.51 -2.20
N ASP A 193 28.12 6.37 -1.76
CA ASP A 193 27.78 6.58 -0.36
C ASP A 193 26.75 5.57 0.18
N LEU A 194 26.20 4.74 -0.71
CA LEU A 194 25.16 3.76 -0.42
C LEU A 194 25.72 2.33 -0.44
N THR A 195 24.99 1.42 0.20
CA THR A 195 25.26 -0.01 0.17
C THR A 195 23.94 -0.77 0.09
N THR A 196 23.99 -2.00 -0.42
CA THR A 196 22.81 -2.88 -0.50
C THR A 196 23.01 -4.14 0.32
N THR A 197 21.92 -4.76 0.76
CA THR A 197 21.94 -6.18 1.13
C THR A 197 22.07 -7.05 -0.12
N THR A 198 22.43 -8.32 0.07
CA THR A 198 22.40 -9.30 -1.03
C THR A 198 20.99 -9.36 -1.66
N PRO A 199 20.86 -9.21 -2.99
CA PRO A 199 19.57 -9.35 -3.66
C PRO A 199 19.02 -10.76 -3.57
N GLU A 200 17.74 -10.87 -3.24
CA GLU A 200 17.01 -12.14 -3.20
C GLU A 200 15.84 -12.11 -4.18
N LEU A 201 15.55 -13.24 -4.84
CA LEU A 201 14.36 -13.34 -5.69
C LEU A 201 13.09 -13.45 -4.84
N TRP A 202 12.10 -12.65 -5.20
CA TRP A 202 10.77 -12.63 -4.60
C TRP A 202 9.71 -12.54 -5.70
N VAL A 203 8.50 -13.01 -5.41
CA VAL A 203 7.31 -12.75 -6.23
C VAL A 203 6.59 -11.54 -5.65
N TYR A 204 6.24 -10.57 -6.48
CA TYR A 204 5.52 -9.37 -6.09
C TYR A 204 4.23 -9.22 -6.88
N ASN A 205 3.16 -8.82 -6.19
CA ASN A 205 1.94 -8.31 -6.80
C ASN A 205 1.37 -7.19 -5.90
N PRO A 206 1.14 -5.97 -6.41
CA PRO A 206 0.60 -4.87 -5.63
C PRO A 206 -0.75 -5.18 -4.94
N ALA A 207 -1.53 -6.12 -5.46
CA ALA A 207 -2.83 -6.50 -4.91
C ALA A 207 -2.77 -6.93 -3.44
N LEU A 208 -1.67 -7.56 -2.99
CA LEU A 208 -1.56 -7.98 -1.58
C LEU A 208 -1.25 -6.84 -0.61
N LEU A 209 -0.74 -5.71 -1.12
CA LEU A 209 -0.41 -4.54 -0.30
C LEU A 209 -1.47 -3.44 -0.40
N GLY A 210 -2.48 -3.59 -1.27
CA GLY A 210 -3.39 -2.50 -1.63
C GLY A 210 -2.68 -1.32 -2.32
N GLY A 211 -1.48 -1.57 -2.88
CA GLY A 211 -0.66 -0.52 -3.48
C GLY A 211 -1.15 -0.08 -4.86
N PRO A 212 -0.73 1.10 -5.34
CA PRO A 212 -0.99 1.53 -6.71
C PRO A 212 -0.27 0.63 -7.75
N GLY A 213 -0.68 0.69 -9.01
CA GLY A 213 -0.01 0.01 -10.12
C GLY A 213 -0.72 -1.25 -10.67
N PRO A 214 -0.19 -1.86 -11.75
CA PRO A 214 -0.83 -2.99 -12.41
C PRO A 214 -0.83 -4.25 -11.54
N ARG A 215 -1.94 -5.00 -11.52
CA ARG A 215 -2.11 -6.24 -10.73
C ARG A 215 -1.45 -7.44 -11.40
N LEU A 216 -0.15 -7.31 -11.70
CA LEU A 216 0.64 -8.32 -12.38
C LEU A 216 1.56 -9.02 -11.39
N ASN A 217 1.69 -10.34 -11.57
CA ASN A 217 2.68 -11.12 -10.85
C ASN A 217 4.05 -10.88 -11.48
N THR A 218 4.98 -10.36 -10.70
CA THR A 218 6.32 -9.99 -11.16
C THR A 218 7.37 -10.73 -10.36
N LEU A 219 8.37 -11.26 -11.04
CA LEU A 219 9.59 -11.76 -10.39
C LEU A 219 10.49 -10.56 -10.14
N VAL A 220 10.90 -10.32 -8.90
CA VAL A 220 11.69 -9.15 -8.50
C VAL A 220 12.93 -9.56 -7.71
N TRP A 221 14.00 -8.79 -7.85
CA TRP A 221 15.09 -8.73 -6.90
C TRP A 221 14.70 -7.80 -5.76
N ARG A 222 14.59 -8.34 -4.55
CA ARG A 222 14.37 -7.59 -3.31
C ARG A 222 15.70 -7.34 -2.62
N MET A 223 15.95 -6.10 -2.23
CA MET A 223 17.11 -5.71 -1.41
C MET A 223 16.77 -4.49 -0.56
N ASP A 224 17.49 -4.33 0.55
CA ASP A 224 17.51 -3.07 1.29
C ASP A 224 18.69 -2.23 0.79
N VAL A 225 18.50 -0.91 0.63
CA VAL A 225 19.55 0.06 0.34
C VAL A 225 19.69 1.00 1.54
N THR A 226 20.91 1.14 2.05
CA THR A 226 21.23 2.00 3.20
C THR A 226 22.43 2.90 2.91
N THR A 227 22.60 3.94 3.72
CA THR A 227 23.81 4.78 3.68
C THR A 227 24.97 4.10 4.42
N LYS A 228 26.21 4.35 3.95
CA LYS A 228 27.44 3.94 4.65
C LYS A 228 27.70 4.76 5.92
N LYS A 229 27.14 5.96 6.00
CA LYS A 229 27.12 6.82 7.19
C LYS A 229 25.76 6.70 7.88
N VAL A 230 25.66 7.05 9.16
CA VAL A 230 24.38 7.06 9.87
C VAL A 230 23.47 8.13 9.28
N ALA A 231 22.37 7.72 8.65
CA ALA A 231 21.31 8.57 8.12
C ALA A 231 19.98 7.77 8.13
N PRO A 232 18.80 8.42 8.12
CA PRO A 232 17.50 7.76 8.15
C PRO A 232 17.10 7.21 6.76
N VAL A 233 18.05 6.62 6.04
CA VAL A 233 17.81 6.04 4.70
C VAL A 233 17.95 4.52 4.82
N ARG A 234 16.80 3.83 4.79
CA ARG A 234 16.74 2.37 4.70
C ARG A 234 15.63 1.98 3.72
N GLU A 235 15.91 2.08 2.43
CA GLU A 235 14.95 1.82 1.37
C GLU A 235 14.78 0.32 1.14
N LEU A 236 13.54 -0.18 1.11
CA LEU A 236 13.24 -1.45 0.46
C LEU A 236 13.09 -1.20 -1.03
N VAL A 237 13.91 -1.85 -1.86
CA VAL A 237 13.84 -1.72 -3.31
C VAL A 237 13.52 -3.06 -3.96
N LEU A 238 12.52 -3.06 -4.83
CA LEU A 238 12.19 -4.17 -5.72
C LEU A 238 12.55 -3.79 -7.15
N VAL A 239 13.45 -4.54 -7.78
CA VAL A 239 13.81 -4.39 -9.20
C VAL A 239 13.24 -5.58 -9.98
N ASP A 240 12.49 -5.32 -11.06
CA ASP A 240 11.97 -6.36 -11.94
C ASP A 240 13.12 -7.24 -12.46
N ALA A 241 13.09 -8.53 -12.15
CA ALA A 241 14.17 -9.47 -12.45
C ALA A 241 14.27 -9.83 -13.94
N ARG A 242 13.35 -9.33 -14.79
CA ARG A 242 13.34 -9.53 -16.25
C ARG A 242 13.58 -8.24 -17.01
N LEU A 243 13.03 -7.12 -16.54
CA LEU A 243 13.06 -5.81 -17.21
C LEU A 243 14.09 -4.85 -16.60
N GLY A 244 14.48 -5.05 -15.34
CA GLY A 244 15.48 -4.21 -14.66
C GLY A 244 14.95 -2.86 -14.20
N GLN A 245 13.63 -2.69 -14.11
CA GLN A 245 13.00 -1.45 -13.66
C GLN A 245 12.64 -1.53 -12.18
N VAL A 246 12.75 -0.42 -11.46
CA VAL A 246 12.25 -0.33 -10.07
C VAL A 246 10.73 -0.47 -10.08
N THR A 247 10.23 -1.49 -9.39
CA THR A 247 8.79 -1.80 -9.29
C THR A 247 8.19 -1.26 -7.99
N LEU A 248 9.00 -1.16 -6.93
CA LEU A 248 8.61 -0.62 -5.63
C LEU A 248 9.86 -0.08 -4.93
N GLN A 249 9.74 1.09 -4.32
CA GLN A 249 10.76 1.72 -3.50
C GLN A 249 10.06 2.47 -2.36
N PHE A 250 10.41 2.19 -1.11
CA PHE A 250 9.94 2.94 0.05
C PHE A 250 10.87 2.79 1.25
N ASN A 251 10.95 3.83 2.08
CA ASN A 251 11.78 3.84 3.27
C ASN A 251 11.18 2.95 4.38
N GLN A 252 12.02 2.11 4.99
CA GLN A 252 11.70 1.22 6.10
C GLN A 252 12.12 1.78 7.46
N VAL A 253 12.73 2.97 7.50
CA VAL A 253 12.82 3.74 8.74
C VAL A 253 11.44 4.27 9.04
N ASP A 254 10.79 3.67 10.04
CA ASP A 254 9.46 4.06 10.50
C ASP A 254 9.45 5.57 10.79
N THR A 255 8.67 6.28 9.98
CA THR A 255 8.42 7.74 9.95
C THR A 255 9.48 8.62 10.62
N ALA A 256 10.66 8.63 10.01
CA ALA A 256 11.53 9.79 10.15
C ALA A 256 11.03 10.85 9.18
N ARG A 257 10.18 11.78 9.66
CA ARG A 257 9.99 13.09 9.05
C ARG A 257 11.33 13.55 8.45
N TYR A 258 11.43 13.75 7.15
CA TYR A 258 12.69 14.11 6.51
C TYR A 258 12.54 15.43 5.75
N ARG A 259 13.15 16.48 6.29
CA ARG A 259 13.09 17.85 5.76
C ARG A 259 14.46 18.35 5.37
N LEU A 260 14.49 19.12 4.29
CA LEU A 260 15.68 19.85 3.83
C LEU A 260 15.27 21.30 3.55
N THR A 261 16.03 22.26 4.06
CA THR A 261 15.80 23.68 3.82
C THR A 261 17.05 24.31 3.24
N TYR A 262 16.90 24.94 2.08
CA TYR A 262 17.93 25.64 1.33
C TYR A 262 17.65 27.14 1.29
N THR A 263 18.65 27.92 0.87
CA THR A 263 18.50 29.30 0.43
C THR A 263 18.77 29.40 -1.06
N ALA A 264 18.02 30.27 -1.76
CA ALA A 264 18.32 30.72 -3.12
C ALA A 264 19.23 31.98 -3.14
N ASN A 265 19.57 32.53 -1.97
CA ASN A 265 20.47 33.66 -1.80
C ASN A 265 20.09 34.88 -2.66
N ASN A 266 18.80 35.22 -2.67
CA ASN A 266 18.18 36.28 -3.48
C ASN A 266 18.38 36.14 -4.99
N SER A 267 18.65 34.91 -5.45
CA SER A 267 18.64 34.50 -6.85
C SER A 267 17.38 33.68 -7.16
N THR A 268 17.22 33.27 -8.41
CA THR A 268 16.17 32.33 -8.83
C THR A 268 16.66 30.87 -8.88
N THR A 269 17.89 30.60 -8.45
CA THR A 269 18.45 29.25 -8.38
C THR A 269 17.99 28.56 -7.09
N LEU A 270 17.15 27.54 -7.22
CA LEU A 270 16.71 26.72 -6.09
C LEU A 270 17.84 25.79 -5.60
N ASP A 271 17.72 25.31 -4.36
CA ASP A 271 18.67 24.38 -3.73
C ASP A 271 20.13 24.88 -3.70
N PHE A 272 20.37 26.21 -3.73
CA PHE A 272 21.73 26.75 -3.89
C PHE A 272 22.65 26.42 -2.71
N PHE A 273 22.17 26.58 -1.48
CA PHE A 273 22.92 26.20 -0.29
C PHE A 273 22.00 25.65 0.81
N GLU A 274 22.34 24.49 1.36
CA GLU A 274 21.58 23.85 2.43
C GLU A 274 21.83 24.57 3.76
N LEU A 275 20.76 24.97 4.43
CA LEU A 275 20.79 25.67 5.71
C LEU A 275 20.33 24.79 6.88
N CYS A 276 19.35 23.91 6.63
CA CYS A 276 18.82 22.99 7.63
C CYS A 276 18.58 21.61 7.04
N ASN A 277 18.80 20.57 7.84
CA ASN A 277 18.40 19.21 7.51
C ASN A 277 17.94 18.48 8.78
N GLU A 278 17.22 17.37 8.60
CA GLU A 278 16.70 16.62 9.76
C GLU A 278 17.80 16.07 10.69
N LEU A 279 19.00 15.80 10.17
CA LEU A 279 20.07 15.13 10.92
C LEU A 279 20.87 16.08 11.84
N GLY A 280 21.10 17.30 11.38
CA GLY A 280 21.95 18.30 12.02
C GLY A 280 21.19 19.54 12.50
N GLY A 281 19.88 19.62 12.23
CA GLY A 281 19.08 20.82 12.46
C GLY A 281 19.52 21.98 11.55
N CYS A 282 19.22 23.20 11.98
CA CYS A 282 19.63 24.41 11.27
C CYS A 282 21.05 24.83 11.67
N THR A 283 21.92 24.99 10.67
CA THR A 283 23.28 25.54 10.84
C THR A 283 23.33 27.06 10.72
N THR A 284 22.16 27.68 10.50
CA THR A 284 21.95 29.12 10.34
C THR A 284 21.13 29.69 11.49
N ILE A 285 21.23 31.01 11.68
CA ILE A 285 20.33 31.80 12.54
C ILE A 285 19.28 32.57 11.73
N ASP A 286 19.25 32.39 10.41
CA ASP A 286 18.24 33.00 9.55
C ASP A 286 16.84 32.53 9.95
N PRO A 287 15.95 33.45 10.38
CA PRO A 287 14.61 33.09 10.81
C PRO A 287 13.76 32.49 9.68
N HIS A 288 13.97 32.88 8.42
CA HIS A 288 13.18 32.33 7.30
C HIS A 288 13.48 30.84 7.12
N ALA A 289 14.75 30.45 7.06
CA ALA A 289 15.14 29.04 6.96
C ALA A 289 14.69 28.24 8.19
N VAL A 290 14.88 28.77 9.40
CA VAL A 290 14.50 28.07 10.64
C VAL A 290 12.99 27.83 10.69
N LYS A 291 12.18 28.85 10.38
CA LYS A 291 10.71 28.72 10.42
C LYS A 291 10.14 27.90 9.28
N ALA A 292 10.65 28.04 8.06
CA ALA A 292 10.28 27.15 6.97
C ALA A 292 10.55 25.68 7.33
N HIS A 293 11.71 25.41 7.95
CA HIS A 293 12.05 24.06 8.39
C HIS A 293 11.10 23.57 9.50
N GLU A 294 10.90 24.38 10.54
CA GLU A 294 10.03 24.09 11.68
C GLU A 294 8.60 23.77 11.21
N TYR A 295 7.97 24.69 10.47
CA TYR A 295 6.57 24.58 10.07
C TYR A 295 6.32 23.49 9.03
N ALA A 296 7.25 23.25 8.11
CA ALA A 296 7.18 22.07 7.25
C ALA A 296 7.10 20.76 8.08
N GLY A 297 7.72 20.74 9.25
CA GLY A 297 7.62 19.61 10.16
C GLY A 297 6.32 19.55 10.94
N SER A 298 5.81 20.69 11.40
CA SER A 298 4.49 20.76 12.01
C SER A 298 3.38 20.30 11.05
N THR A 299 3.46 20.68 9.77
CA THR A 299 2.54 20.21 8.73
C THR A 299 2.65 18.70 8.54
N TYR A 300 3.86 18.14 8.48
CA TYR A 300 4.05 16.68 8.45
C TYR A 300 3.40 16.01 9.66
N ASP A 301 3.69 16.51 10.87
CA ASP A 301 3.21 15.93 12.12
C ASP A 301 1.68 15.96 12.20
N MET A 302 1.03 17.01 11.69
CA MET A 302 -0.43 17.08 11.56
C MET A 302 -0.96 15.99 10.63
N TYR A 303 -0.43 15.88 9.40
CA TYR A 303 -0.89 14.88 8.43
C TYR A 303 -0.69 13.44 8.94
N TRP A 304 0.43 13.21 9.61
CA TRP A 304 0.74 11.92 10.20
C TRP A 304 -0.18 11.59 11.38
N THR A 305 -0.25 12.48 12.37
CA THR A 305 -0.91 12.19 13.65
C THR A 305 -2.42 12.14 13.52
N GLU A 306 -3.01 13.07 12.76
CA GLU A 306 -4.47 13.19 12.66
C GLU A 306 -5.06 12.31 11.56
N TYR A 307 -4.30 12.04 10.49
CA TYR A 307 -4.81 11.40 9.28
C TYR A 307 -4.05 10.13 8.87
N GLY A 308 -2.99 9.74 9.58
CA GLY A 308 -2.18 8.56 9.26
C GLY A 308 -1.48 8.66 7.91
N ARG A 309 -1.26 9.88 7.40
CA ARG A 309 -0.64 10.15 6.10
C ARG A 309 0.86 10.39 6.28
N ASP A 310 1.68 9.60 5.60
CA ASP A 310 3.13 9.77 5.61
C ASP A 310 3.60 10.78 4.54
N SER A 311 3.81 12.03 4.94
CA SER A 311 4.26 13.14 4.09
C SER A 311 3.27 13.53 2.96
N ILE A 312 3.73 14.40 2.05
CA ILE A 312 2.95 15.04 0.99
C ILE A 312 2.37 14.03 0.00
N ASN A 313 3.10 12.95 -0.31
CA ASN A 313 2.68 11.90 -1.24
C ASN A 313 2.06 10.67 -0.56
N GLY A 314 1.92 10.66 0.77
CA GLY A 314 1.45 9.49 1.53
C GLY A 314 2.44 8.32 1.57
N ALA A 315 3.69 8.53 1.15
CA ALA A 315 4.74 7.52 1.09
C ALA A 315 6.13 8.09 1.45
N GLY A 316 6.18 9.00 2.43
CA GLY A 316 7.45 9.43 3.05
C GLY A 316 8.30 10.37 2.19
N MET A 317 7.70 11.11 1.25
CA MET A 317 8.42 12.10 0.43
C MET A 317 9.22 13.10 1.29
N THR A 318 10.47 13.36 0.91
CA THR A 318 11.29 14.44 1.48
C THR A 318 10.60 15.79 1.27
N ILE A 319 10.38 16.54 2.35
CA ILE A 319 9.82 17.89 2.26
C ILE A 319 10.97 18.87 2.08
N LYS A 320 11.05 19.46 0.88
CA LYS A 320 12.07 20.46 0.53
C LYS A 320 11.50 21.86 0.58
N SER A 321 12.31 22.78 1.09
CA SER A 321 12.00 24.22 1.17
C SER A 321 13.19 25.03 0.68
N THR A 322 12.95 26.06 -0.13
CA THR A 322 13.95 27.05 -0.52
C THR A 322 13.50 28.44 -0.13
N VAL A 323 14.24 29.12 0.75
CA VAL A 323 13.98 30.51 1.18
C VAL A 323 14.81 31.51 0.38
N HIS A 324 14.50 32.80 0.51
CA HIS A 324 15.21 33.90 -0.17
C HIS A 324 15.20 33.77 -1.70
N TYR A 325 14.07 33.34 -2.27
CA TYR A 325 13.89 33.29 -3.71
C TYR A 325 13.68 34.69 -4.28
N ASP A 326 14.55 35.06 -5.22
CA ASP A 326 14.56 36.35 -5.92
C ASP A 326 14.62 37.58 -4.97
N SER A 327 14.80 38.77 -5.51
CA SER A 327 14.92 40.01 -4.73
C SER A 327 13.57 40.70 -4.63
N GLY A 328 13.02 40.79 -3.41
CA GLY A 328 11.72 41.43 -3.17
C GLY A 328 10.53 40.64 -3.71
N TYR A 329 10.70 39.33 -3.93
CA TYR A 329 9.65 38.46 -4.41
C TYR A 329 8.50 38.35 -3.40
N ALA A 330 7.32 38.73 -3.86
CA ALA A 330 6.11 38.87 -3.05
C ALA A 330 5.19 37.65 -3.16
N ASN A 331 5.76 36.45 -3.12
CA ASN A 331 4.96 35.23 -3.05
C ASN A 331 5.70 34.07 -2.35
N ALA A 332 4.92 33.06 -1.95
CA ALA A 332 5.38 31.69 -1.70
C ALA A 332 4.61 30.75 -2.62
N PHE A 333 5.17 29.58 -2.95
CA PHE A 333 4.46 28.60 -3.76
C PHE A 333 5.03 27.19 -3.63
N TRP A 334 4.17 26.20 -3.84
CA TRP A 334 4.56 24.83 -4.21
C TRP A 334 4.84 24.73 -5.72
N ASP A 335 6.06 24.31 -6.11
CA ASP A 335 6.46 24.23 -7.53
C ASP A 335 6.12 22.89 -8.22
N GLY A 336 5.44 21.98 -7.51
CA GLY A 336 5.20 20.60 -7.93
C GLY A 336 6.15 19.58 -7.29
N LYS A 337 7.25 20.03 -6.69
CA LYS A 337 8.30 19.21 -6.08
C LYS A 337 8.80 19.72 -4.72
N GLN A 338 8.81 21.04 -4.52
CA GLN A 338 9.29 21.68 -3.30
C GLN A 338 8.58 23.02 -3.01
N MET A 339 8.75 23.48 -1.78
CA MET A 339 8.33 24.81 -1.33
C MET A 339 9.35 25.89 -1.71
N VAL A 340 8.86 27.03 -2.19
CA VAL A 340 9.68 28.20 -2.53
C VAL A 340 9.11 29.44 -1.85
N TYR A 341 9.96 30.19 -1.15
CA TYR A 341 9.55 31.39 -0.40
C TYR A 341 10.35 32.62 -0.85
N GLY A 342 9.61 33.69 -1.18
CA GLY A 342 10.16 35.03 -1.33
C GLY A 342 10.38 35.73 0.01
N ASP A 343 11.03 36.89 -0.06
CA ASP A 343 11.38 37.70 1.11
C ASP A 343 10.40 38.85 1.40
N ALA A 344 9.54 39.22 0.45
CA ALA A 344 8.49 40.18 0.79
C ALA A 344 7.48 39.51 1.73
N TYR A 345 6.95 40.26 2.68
CA TYR A 345 5.90 39.83 3.63
C TYR A 345 6.24 38.64 4.55
N ALA A 346 7.50 38.23 4.64
CA ALA A 346 7.96 37.23 5.61
C ALA A 346 7.18 35.90 5.57
N PHE A 347 6.81 35.43 4.37
CA PHE A 347 5.97 34.25 4.15
C PHE A 347 6.32 32.98 4.95
N PRO A 348 7.59 32.56 5.11
CA PRO A 348 7.88 31.34 5.84
C PRO A 348 7.76 31.51 7.37
N LEU A 349 7.43 32.70 7.86
CA LEU A 349 7.27 32.97 9.30
C LEU A 349 5.86 32.68 9.82
N GLU A 350 4.89 32.39 8.94
CA GLU A 350 3.53 32.03 9.31
C GLU A 350 3.28 30.54 9.00
N ALA A 351 2.80 29.81 10.00
CA ALA A 351 2.68 28.35 9.91
C ALA A 351 1.58 27.91 8.94
N ASP A 352 0.48 28.64 8.90
CA ASP A 352 -0.66 28.41 8.00
C ASP A 352 -0.27 28.60 6.54
N VAL A 353 0.56 29.59 6.21
CA VAL A 353 1.07 29.78 4.84
C VAL A 353 1.91 28.59 4.39
N VAL A 354 2.82 28.09 5.25
CA VAL A 354 3.63 26.91 4.93
C VAL A 354 2.75 25.67 4.75
N ALA A 355 1.76 25.48 5.62
CA ALA A 355 0.84 24.34 5.57
C ALA A 355 -0.12 24.41 4.37
N HIS A 356 -0.63 25.59 4.02
CA HIS A 356 -1.46 25.87 2.85
C HIS A 356 -0.71 25.42 1.58
N GLU A 357 0.50 25.91 1.40
CA GLU A 357 1.26 25.63 0.18
C GLU A 357 1.67 24.16 0.08
N LEU A 358 2.07 23.52 1.19
CA LEU A 358 2.32 22.08 1.22
C LEU A 358 1.05 21.26 0.91
N THR A 359 -0.13 21.77 1.25
CA THR A 359 -1.41 21.10 0.97
C THR A 359 -1.76 21.10 -0.53
N HIS A 360 -1.25 22.05 -1.32
CA HIS A 360 -1.31 21.91 -2.79
C HIS A 360 -0.58 20.64 -3.26
N GLY A 361 0.57 20.32 -2.66
CA GLY A 361 1.28 19.08 -2.92
C GLY A 361 0.47 17.85 -2.52
N VAL A 362 -0.23 17.88 -1.39
CA VAL A 362 -1.13 16.78 -0.99
C VAL A 362 -2.25 16.59 -2.02
N THR A 363 -2.90 17.67 -2.42
CA THR A 363 -3.94 17.65 -3.46
C THR A 363 -3.42 17.09 -4.79
N GLN A 364 -2.17 17.41 -5.16
CA GLN A 364 -1.51 16.87 -6.35
C GLN A 364 -1.36 15.34 -6.30
N TYR A 365 -0.96 14.78 -5.15
CA TYR A 365 -0.76 13.33 -5.00
C TYR A 365 -2.05 12.55 -4.70
N GLU A 366 -3.14 13.25 -4.41
CA GLU A 366 -4.45 12.65 -4.15
C GLU A 366 -5.42 12.84 -5.32
N SER A 367 -6.23 13.89 -5.26
CA SER A 367 -7.35 14.12 -6.18
C SER A 367 -6.91 14.73 -7.51
N GLY A 368 -5.71 15.31 -7.59
CA GLY A 368 -5.15 15.88 -8.81
C GLY A 368 -6.03 16.99 -9.40
N LEU A 369 -6.67 17.80 -8.55
CA LEU A 369 -7.61 18.84 -8.98
C LEU A 369 -6.94 19.83 -9.93
N PHE A 370 -7.43 19.87 -11.16
CA PHE A 370 -6.95 20.79 -12.18
C PHE A 370 -7.17 22.24 -11.75
N TYR A 371 -6.16 23.08 -11.84
CA TYR A 371 -6.14 24.43 -11.28
C TYR A 371 -6.92 25.45 -12.15
N TYR A 372 -8.22 25.19 -12.33
CA TYR A 372 -9.08 25.98 -13.22
C TYR A 372 -10.54 25.97 -12.76
N TYR A 373 -11.19 27.14 -12.83
CA TYR A 373 -12.57 27.37 -12.37
C TYR A 373 -12.85 26.73 -10.99
N GLN A 374 -13.93 25.96 -10.87
CA GLN A 374 -14.37 25.35 -9.63
C GLN A 374 -13.37 24.35 -9.09
N SER A 375 -12.68 23.61 -9.97
CA SER A 375 -11.65 22.65 -9.56
C SER A 375 -10.46 23.36 -8.91
N GLY A 376 -10.03 24.51 -9.46
CA GLY A 376 -9.02 25.37 -8.85
C GLY A 376 -9.49 25.97 -7.52
N ALA A 377 -10.73 26.48 -7.47
CA ALA A 377 -11.27 27.03 -6.23
C ALA A 377 -11.39 25.99 -5.10
N ILE A 378 -11.67 24.73 -5.42
CA ILE A 378 -11.69 23.64 -4.42
C ILE A 378 -10.26 23.30 -3.97
N ASN A 379 -9.28 23.34 -4.89
CA ASN A 379 -7.87 23.16 -4.55
C ASN A 379 -7.41 24.21 -3.52
N GLU A 380 -7.67 25.50 -3.79
CA GLU A 380 -7.42 26.60 -2.84
C GLU A 380 -8.14 26.41 -1.51
N ALA A 381 -9.44 26.07 -1.55
CA ALA A 381 -10.22 25.88 -0.34
C ALA A 381 -9.72 24.71 0.53
N PHE A 382 -9.14 23.67 -0.09
CA PHE A 382 -8.45 22.62 0.65
C PHE A 382 -7.14 23.12 1.25
N SER A 383 -6.34 23.89 0.52
CA SER A 383 -5.14 24.49 1.10
C SER A 383 -5.46 25.41 2.29
N ASP A 384 -6.52 26.22 2.20
CA ASP A 384 -6.98 27.09 3.30
C ASP A 384 -7.55 26.33 4.51
N LEU A 385 -8.17 25.17 4.31
CA LEU A 385 -8.80 24.42 5.43
C LEU A 385 -7.77 23.62 6.23
N TRP A 386 -6.68 23.17 5.60
CA TRP A 386 -5.62 22.38 6.24
C TRP A 386 -4.40 23.22 6.64
N GLY A 387 -4.27 24.45 6.14
CA GLY A 387 -3.38 25.48 6.70
C GLY A 387 -3.95 26.06 7.98
#